data_AF-A0AAW8JBN2-F1
#
_entry.id   AF-A0AAW8JBN2-F1
#
_cell.length_a   1.000
_cell.length_b   1.000
_cell.length_c   1.000
_cell.angle_alpha   90.00
_cell.angle_beta   90.00
_cell.angle_gamma   90.00
#
_symmetry.space_group_name_H-M   'P 1'
#
loop_
_entity.id
_entity.type
_entity.pdbx_description
1 polymer ?
#
loop_
_entity_poly.entity_id
_entity_poly.type
_entity_poly.pdbx_seq_one_letter_code
_entity_poly.pdbx_strand_id
1 'polypeptide(L)'
;MNHQNLYQSYQDAGFFFPESILTTYALSLSTKPFVILSGISGTGKTKIAQLFDLETDDAEEILSSAQSTKEKLIIKVPQVFDRFNFSQEQLKDVLSPAEHKDFFDKAAEFKKNDNNGNFTDPYILNISDEFGKFQLGLYGQRASNPLVRVRFTKSNRDKISENYDAEKHLKEHYKVGDILEIENTGDRTFKVISVNEKEIIQEHKTKQQKNLNRKCFLPVKSDWTDNSELFGFYNLIEKRYHVPKFLEFLLTATNNPDYPFYVILDEMNLSKVEHYFSDILSCLESRVLKNGEIQQEPIVLYSGVNQLETNSEEFEKIPSQIEIPMNLYITGTVNIDESTYMLSSKVIDRANIIEFNEVNLSAYAGLEWKTESTDFIIKKDLNLLTTSLASKDDYQHLPIFIQEQLLTINNILKKYHLHFGYRVANEVARYINQVKIYVGESESILKEALDFQFIQKVFPKLSGTYAVLEEPLRELLLSFIKQTGFDISNINPQATDYPRTIEKLHRMYKSLSTKGYASFIE
;
A
#
# COMPACT_ATOMS: atom_id res chain seq x y z
N MET A 1 11.10 -8.05 -3.97
CA MET A 1 10.20 -9.18 -4.27
C MET A 1 11.00 -10.24 -5.00
N ASN A 2 11.31 -11.37 -4.35
CA ASN A 2 11.89 -12.50 -5.07
C ASN A 2 10.83 -13.07 -6.03
N HIS A 3 11.03 -12.90 -7.33
CA HIS A 3 10.06 -13.36 -8.34
C HIS A 3 9.83 -14.87 -8.30
N GLN A 4 10.79 -15.65 -7.79
CA GLN A 4 10.69 -17.11 -7.69
C GLN A 4 9.67 -17.57 -6.63
N ASN A 5 9.50 -16.79 -5.56
CA ASN A 5 8.62 -17.16 -4.44
C ASN A 5 7.19 -16.60 -4.57
N LEU A 6 6.94 -15.63 -5.46
CA LEU A 6 5.62 -15.00 -5.60
C LEU A 6 4.53 -16.06 -5.79
N TYR A 7 4.64 -16.88 -6.83
CA TYR A 7 3.59 -17.81 -7.23
C TYR A 7 3.49 -18.98 -6.26
N GLN A 8 4.63 -19.51 -5.83
CA GLN A 8 4.71 -20.65 -4.91
C GLN A 8 4.10 -20.32 -3.55
N SER A 9 4.29 -19.10 -3.03
CA SER A 9 3.75 -18.69 -1.73
C SER A 9 2.21 -18.81 -1.62
N TYR A 10 1.49 -18.57 -2.72
CA TYR A 10 0.04 -18.75 -2.76
C TYR A 10 -0.33 -20.23 -2.72
N GLN A 11 0.38 -21.06 -3.48
CA GLN A 11 0.15 -22.51 -3.52
C GLN A 11 0.45 -23.15 -2.17
N ASP A 12 1.55 -22.76 -1.52
CA ASP A 12 1.93 -23.23 -0.18
C ASP A 12 0.89 -22.84 0.88
N ALA A 13 0.23 -21.68 0.70
CA ALA A 13 -0.89 -21.25 1.52
C ALA A 13 -2.22 -21.94 1.17
N GLY A 14 -2.24 -22.82 0.17
CA GLY A 14 -3.42 -23.56 -0.28
C GLY A 14 -4.34 -22.80 -1.24
N PHE A 15 -3.86 -21.72 -1.86
CA PHE A 15 -4.61 -20.90 -2.79
C PHE A 15 -4.06 -21.02 -4.22
N PHE A 16 -4.96 -21.23 -5.16
CA PHE A 16 -4.62 -21.42 -6.56
C PHE A 16 -5.22 -20.26 -7.37
N PHE A 17 -4.35 -19.34 -7.82
CA PHE A 17 -4.68 -18.25 -8.75
C PHE A 17 -3.89 -18.36 -10.07
N PRO A 18 -4.46 -17.95 -11.22
CA PRO A 18 -3.72 -17.95 -12.47
C PRO A 18 -2.47 -17.06 -12.34
N GLU A 19 -1.32 -17.53 -12.82
CA GLU A 19 -0.07 -16.78 -12.67
C GLU A 19 -0.14 -15.41 -13.34
N SER A 20 -0.76 -15.32 -14.52
CA SER A 20 -0.97 -14.05 -15.22
C SER A 20 -1.74 -13.02 -14.38
N ILE A 21 -2.68 -13.47 -13.55
CA ILE A 21 -3.45 -12.60 -12.66
C ILE A 21 -2.59 -12.10 -11.48
N LEU A 22 -1.76 -12.97 -10.88
CA LEU A 22 -0.81 -12.58 -9.84
C LEU A 22 0.26 -11.62 -10.39
N THR A 23 0.77 -11.89 -11.59
CA THR A 23 1.67 -11.00 -12.34
C THR A 23 1.05 -9.62 -12.52
N THR A 24 -0.18 -9.57 -13.02
CA THR A 24 -0.87 -8.30 -13.26
C THR A 24 -1.21 -7.57 -11.97
N TYR A 25 -1.58 -8.28 -10.91
CA TYR A 25 -1.81 -7.66 -9.59
C TYR A 25 -0.55 -6.94 -9.09
N ALA A 26 0.59 -7.61 -9.12
CA ALA A 26 1.87 -7.04 -8.71
C ALA A 26 2.29 -5.84 -9.58
N LEU A 27 2.20 -5.96 -10.91
CA LEU A 27 2.53 -4.88 -11.86
C LEU A 27 1.54 -3.71 -11.81
N SER A 28 0.28 -3.97 -11.45
CA SER A 28 -0.72 -2.92 -11.27
C SER A 28 -0.37 -2.06 -10.06
N LEU A 29 -0.01 -2.69 -8.93
CA LEU A 29 0.41 -1.98 -7.71
C LEU A 29 1.69 -1.15 -7.93
N SER A 30 2.64 -1.65 -8.73
CA SER A 30 3.86 -0.92 -9.06
C SER A 30 3.63 0.21 -10.06
N THR A 31 2.59 0.11 -10.90
CA THR A 31 2.18 1.20 -11.81
C THR A 31 1.47 2.31 -11.06
N LYS A 32 0.52 1.94 -10.20
CA LYS A 32 -0.31 2.84 -9.42
C LYS A 32 -0.69 2.17 -8.09
N PRO A 33 -0.53 2.85 -6.94
CA PRO A 33 -0.71 2.22 -5.63
C PRO A 33 -2.19 2.03 -5.22
N PHE A 34 -3.08 1.79 -6.18
CA PHE A 34 -4.49 1.52 -5.92
C PHE A 34 -5.05 0.52 -6.95
N VAL A 35 -5.44 -0.65 -6.45
CA VAL A 35 -6.02 -1.74 -7.24
C VAL A 35 -7.38 -2.13 -6.64
N ILE A 36 -8.33 -2.47 -7.50
CA ILE A 36 -9.62 -3.01 -7.12
C ILE A 36 -9.72 -4.44 -7.65
N LEU A 37 -10.03 -5.38 -6.77
CA LEU A 37 -10.33 -6.76 -7.10
C LEU A 37 -11.85 -6.92 -7.12
N SER A 38 -12.42 -7.16 -8.30
CA SER A 38 -13.87 -7.30 -8.48
C SER A 38 -14.22 -8.74 -8.83
N GLY A 39 -15.40 -9.23 -8.46
CA GLY A 39 -15.86 -10.57 -8.83
C GLY A 39 -16.93 -11.12 -7.90
N ILE A 40 -17.36 -12.36 -8.16
CA ILE A 40 -18.38 -13.04 -7.35
C ILE A 40 -17.85 -13.28 -5.92
N SER A 41 -18.74 -13.30 -4.93
CA SER A 41 -18.37 -13.66 -3.56
C SER A 41 -17.74 -15.06 -3.49
N GLY A 42 -16.75 -15.23 -2.60
CA GLY A 42 -16.09 -16.53 -2.37
C GLY A 42 -14.97 -16.91 -3.36
N THR A 43 -14.61 -16.06 -4.33
CA THR A 43 -13.55 -16.36 -5.33
C THR A 43 -12.11 -16.15 -4.83
N GLY A 44 -11.92 -15.78 -3.56
CA GLY A 44 -10.58 -15.61 -2.97
C GLY A 44 -9.92 -14.23 -3.19
N LYS A 45 -10.67 -13.23 -3.68
CA LYS A 45 -10.17 -11.84 -3.91
C LYS A 45 -9.39 -11.28 -2.73
N THR A 46 -9.95 -11.35 -1.53
CA THR A 46 -9.33 -10.84 -0.30
C THR A 46 -8.04 -11.60 0.04
N LYS A 47 -7.95 -12.89 -0.31
CA LYS A 47 -6.78 -13.71 -0.04
C LYS A 47 -5.58 -13.34 -0.91
N ILE A 48 -5.82 -12.85 -2.11
CA ILE A 48 -4.75 -12.28 -2.95
C ILE A 48 -4.06 -11.14 -2.23
N ALA A 49 -4.84 -10.14 -1.79
CA ALA A 49 -4.28 -9.00 -1.09
C ALA A 49 -3.65 -9.38 0.27
N GLN A 50 -4.22 -10.34 1.00
CA GLN A 50 -3.72 -10.77 2.31
C GLN A 50 -2.38 -11.54 2.21
N LEU A 51 -2.29 -12.45 1.24
CA LEU A 51 -1.12 -13.30 1.04
C LEU A 51 -0.04 -12.62 0.21
N PHE A 52 -0.37 -11.53 -0.48
CA PHE A 52 0.63 -10.69 -1.12
C PHE A 52 1.60 -10.17 -0.06
N ASP A 53 2.74 -10.84 0.05
CA ASP A 53 3.86 -10.43 0.89
C ASP A 53 5.10 -10.37 0.01
N LEU A 54 5.90 -9.32 0.21
CA LEU A 54 7.03 -9.06 -0.67
C LEU A 54 8.37 -9.47 -0.10
N GLU A 55 8.38 -10.13 1.05
CA GLU A 55 9.58 -10.63 1.70
C GLU A 55 9.33 -12.01 2.32
N THR A 56 9.84 -13.04 1.65
CA THR A 56 10.29 -14.28 2.28
C THR A 56 11.77 -14.41 1.94
N ASP A 57 12.54 -14.84 2.94
CA ASP A 57 13.96 -15.17 2.91
C ASP A 57 14.93 -13.98 2.97
N ASP A 58 15.44 -13.72 4.18
CA ASP A 58 16.75 -13.10 4.49
C ASP A 58 16.92 -12.96 6.01
N ALA A 59 15.80 -13.01 6.75
CA ALA A 59 15.78 -12.83 8.20
C ALA A 59 16.34 -14.03 9.00
N GLU A 60 16.49 -15.21 8.39
CA GLU A 60 16.98 -16.43 9.04
C GLU A 60 18.47 -16.73 8.78
N GLU A 61 19.06 -16.37 7.63
CA GLU A 61 20.42 -16.82 7.28
C GLU A 61 21.58 -15.95 7.83
N ILE A 62 21.34 -14.75 8.36
CA ILE A 62 22.43 -13.85 8.82
C ILE A 62 22.77 -14.03 10.32
N LEU A 63 22.04 -14.88 11.05
CA LEU A 63 22.17 -15.01 12.52
C LEU A 63 23.44 -15.73 13.01
N SER A 64 24.36 -16.18 12.15
CA SER A 64 25.57 -16.88 12.61
C SER A 64 26.84 -16.03 12.76
N SER A 65 26.82 -14.71 12.50
CA SER A 65 28.07 -13.94 12.63
C SER A 65 27.90 -12.45 12.90
N ALA A 66 27.47 -12.09 14.11
CA ALA A 66 27.72 -10.75 14.65
C ALA A 66 27.86 -10.81 16.18
N GLN A 67 29.04 -11.20 16.67
CA GLN A 67 29.46 -10.85 18.03
C GLN A 67 29.91 -9.39 18.02
N SER A 68 29.04 -8.47 18.41
CA SER A 68 29.39 -7.08 18.71
C SER A 68 29.64 -6.94 20.22
N THR A 69 30.85 -6.49 20.58
CA THR A 69 31.36 -6.38 21.94
C THR A 69 31.30 -4.96 22.52
N LYS A 70 30.44 -4.09 21.98
CA LYS A 70 30.04 -2.82 22.62
C LYS A 70 28.57 -2.52 22.35
N GLU A 71 27.90 -2.01 23.39
CA GLU A 71 26.46 -1.79 23.48
C GLU A 71 26.05 -0.54 22.70
N LYS A 72 25.34 -0.73 21.58
CA LYS A 72 24.96 0.33 20.64
C LYS A 72 23.45 0.38 20.43
N LEU A 73 22.91 1.59 20.41
CA LEU A 73 21.51 1.92 20.11
C LEU A 73 21.40 2.53 18.72
N ILE A 74 20.29 2.27 18.04
CA ILE A 74 20.03 2.83 16.72
C ILE A 74 18.73 3.62 16.77
N ILE A 75 18.77 4.87 16.29
CA ILE A 75 17.60 5.74 16.22
C ILE A 75 17.42 6.21 14.78
N LYS A 76 16.24 5.99 14.21
CA LYS A 76 15.82 6.61 12.95
C LYS A 76 15.08 7.92 13.24
N VAL A 77 15.50 9.02 12.61
CA VAL A 77 14.83 10.32 12.76
C VAL A 77 13.45 10.27 12.10
N PRO A 78 12.34 10.42 12.86
CA PRO A 78 10.99 10.28 12.30
C PRO A 78 10.51 11.57 11.63
N GLN A 79 9.45 11.48 10.84
CA GLN A 79 8.73 12.66 10.35
C GLN A 79 7.81 13.23 11.43
N VAL A 80 7.16 12.35 12.19
CA VAL A 80 6.29 12.68 13.33
C VAL A 80 6.99 12.31 14.63
N PHE A 81 7.41 13.31 15.39
CA PHE A 81 8.19 13.16 16.64
C PHE A 81 7.29 12.87 17.84
N ASP A 82 6.80 11.64 17.94
CA ASP A 82 6.07 11.18 19.13
C ASP A 82 6.85 10.11 19.90
N ARG A 83 6.74 8.86 19.47
CA ARG A 83 7.37 7.70 20.11
C ARG A 83 7.79 6.64 19.10
N PHE A 84 8.68 5.75 19.52
CA PHE A 84 9.01 4.53 18.80
C PHE A 84 9.18 3.36 19.75
N ASN A 85 9.02 2.14 19.22
CA ASN A 85 9.18 0.91 19.98
C ASN A 85 10.65 0.60 20.20
N PHE A 86 10.98 0.14 21.41
CA PHE A 86 12.32 -0.24 21.81
C PHE A 86 12.33 -1.69 22.27
N SER A 87 13.31 -2.49 21.84
CA SER A 87 13.32 -3.92 22.20
C SER A 87 13.67 -4.11 23.67
N GLN A 88 13.01 -5.07 24.33
CA GLN A 88 13.36 -5.46 25.70
C GLN A 88 14.78 -6.01 25.80
N GLU A 89 15.27 -6.67 24.74
CA GLU A 89 16.63 -7.21 24.72
C GLU A 89 17.69 -6.11 24.83
N GLN A 90 17.34 -4.89 24.42
CA GLN A 90 18.21 -3.72 24.48
C GLN A 90 18.08 -2.97 25.82
N LEU A 91 17.15 -3.34 26.71
CA LEU A 91 17.05 -2.67 28.03
C LEU A 91 18.30 -2.87 28.88
N LYS A 92 18.94 -4.04 28.77
CA LYS A 92 20.20 -4.33 29.48
C LYS A 92 21.33 -3.37 29.07
N ASP A 93 21.22 -2.80 27.87
CA ASP A 93 22.20 -1.88 27.27
C ASP A 93 21.92 -0.43 27.71
N VAL A 94 20.78 -0.18 28.36
CA VAL A 94 20.29 1.16 28.73
C VAL A 94 20.13 1.33 30.24
N LEU A 95 19.72 0.28 30.94
CA LEU A 95 19.43 0.28 32.37
C LEU A 95 20.54 -0.42 33.14
N SER A 96 20.87 0.09 34.33
CA SER A 96 21.76 -0.64 35.25
C SER A 96 21.16 -1.98 35.66
N PRO A 97 21.96 -2.98 36.10
CA PRO A 97 21.43 -4.28 36.52
C PRO A 97 20.34 -4.22 37.60
N ALA A 98 20.42 -3.22 38.50
CA ALA A 98 19.41 -2.99 39.53
C ALA A 98 18.09 -2.46 38.95
N GLU A 99 18.16 -1.48 38.05
CA GLU A 99 16.99 -0.91 37.37
C GLU A 99 16.35 -1.89 36.40
N HIS A 100 17.17 -2.68 35.70
CA HIS A 100 16.70 -3.74 34.84
C HIS A 100 15.88 -4.74 35.65
N LYS A 101 16.34 -5.13 36.84
CA LYS A 101 15.56 -6.00 37.74
C LYS A 101 14.26 -5.33 38.20
N ASP A 102 14.33 -4.10 38.70
CA ASP A 102 13.16 -3.32 39.15
C ASP A 102 12.11 -3.15 38.04
N PHE A 103 12.56 -2.94 36.80
CA PHE A 103 11.70 -2.84 35.63
C PHE A 103 10.84 -4.10 35.43
N PHE A 104 11.46 -5.28 35.47
CA PHE A 104 10.74 -6.54 35.27
C PHE A 104 9.88 -6.92 36.47
N ASP A 105 10.29 -6.57 37.69
CA ASP A 105 9.48 -6.74 38.90
C ASP A 105 8.19 -5.90 38.81
N LYS A 106 8.31 -4.61 38.44
CA LYS A 106 7.16 -3.72 38.19
C LYS A 106 6.29 -4.20 37.04
N ALA A 107 6.89 -4.72 35.95
CA ALA A 107 6.14 -5.27 34.83
C ALA A 107 5.29 -6.49 35.24
N ALA A 108 5.84 -7.37 36.10
CA ALA A 108 5.14 -8.54 36.61
C ALA A 108 3.98 -8.19 37.56
N GLU A 109 4.16 -7.15 38.39
CA GLU A 109 3.10 -6.61 39.24
C GLU A 109 1.99 -5.97 38.39
N PHE A 110 2.36 -5.16 37.40
CA PHE A 110 1.42 -4.47 36.53
C PHE A 110 0.56 -5.43 35.70
N LYS A 111 1.12 -6.56 35.24
CA LYS A 111 0.37 -7.62 34.52
C LYS A 111 -0.79 -8.19 35.34
N LYS A 112 -0.77 -8.13 36.67
CA LYS A 112 -1.85 -8.63 37.54
C LYS A 112 -3.03 -7.66 37.67
N ASN A 113 -2.82 -6.38 37.38
CA ASN A 113 -3.76 -5.30 37.72
C ASN A 113 -4.59 -4.77 36.53
N ASP A 114 -4.51 -5.43 35.37
CA ASP A 114 -5.23 -5.11 34.12
C ASP A 114 -5.28 -3.61 33.73
N ASN A 115 -4.19 -2.89 34.01
CA ASN A 115 -4.04 -1.47 33.67
C ASN A 115 -3.45 -1.28 32.26
N ASN A 116 -3.78 -0.16 31.60
CA ASN A 116 -3.34 0.20 30.23
C ASN A 116 -2.45 1.46 30.19
N GLY A 117 -1.41 1.51 31.03
CA GLY A 117 -0.54 2.68 31.17
C GLY A 117 0.95 2.36 31.25
N ASN A 118 1.76 3.40 31.45
CA ASN A 118 3.17 3.24 31.81
C ASN A 118 3.25 2.65 33.21
N PHE A 119 4.11 1.65 33.41
CA PHE A 119 4.34 1.03 34.72
C PHE A 119 5.65 1.47 35.38
N THR A 120 6.46 2.26 34.67
CA THR A 120 7.65 2.94 35.21
C THR A 120 7.57 4.44 34.96
N ASP A 121 8.26 5.20 35.81
CA ASP A 121 8.73 6.54 35.47
C ASP A 121 9.72 6.46 34.29
N PRO A 122 9.91 7.56 33.54
CA PRO A 122 10.86 7.53 32.43
C PRO A 122 12.31 7.45 32.89
N TYR A 123 13.06 6.59 32.23
CA TYR A 123 14.51 6.60 32.24
C TYR A 123 14.98 7.62 31.20
N ILE A 124 15.55 8.74 31.67
CA ILE A 124 16.02 9.82 30.79
C ILE A 124 17.38 9.46 30.21
N LEU A 125 17.46 9.36 28.89
CA LEU A 125 18.67 9.07 28.14
C LEU A 125 19.28 10.40 27.68
N ASN A 126 20.47 10.71 28.17
CA ASN A 126 21.20 11.92 27.82
C ASN A 126 22.09 11.63 26.62
N ILE A 127 21.75 12.14 25.45
CA ILE A 127 22.51 11.92 24.22
C ILE A 127 23.29 13.18 23.87
N SER A 128 24.53 12.99 23.41
CA SER A 128 25.39 14.05 22.90
C SER A 128 25.84 13.77 21.48
N ASP A 129 25.97 14.81 20.68
CA ASP A 129 26.51 14.75 19.32
C ASP A 129 27.46 15.92 19.08
N GLU A 130 27.81 16.18 17.81
CA GLU A 130 28.66 17.32 17.44
C GLU A 130 27.96 18.69 17.54
N PHE A 131 26.63 18.71 17.62
CA PHE A 131 25.81 19.92 17.65
C PHE A 131 25.38 20.30 19.07
N GLY A 132 25.39 19.36 20.01
CA GLY A 132 25.05 19.63 21.41
C GLY A 132 24.58 18.40 22.17
N LYS A 133 23.58 18.60 23.02
CA LYS A 133 22.97 17.56 23.86
C LYS A 133 21.46 17.61 23.73
N PHE A 134 20.85 16.43 23.70
CA PHE A 134 19.40 16.25 23.71
C PHE A 134 19.03 15.05 24.57
N GLN A 135 17.74 14.93 24.91
CA GLN A 135 17.28 13.92 25.86
C GLN A 135 16.08 13.14 25.31
N LEU A 136 16.07 11.83 25.55
CA LEU A 136 14.95 10.94 25.26
C LEU A 136 14.41 10.34 26.55
N GLY A 137 13.11 10.05 26.60
CA GLY A 137 12.49 9.36 27.73
C GLY A 137 12.15 7.92 27.36
N LEU A 138 12.69 6.94 28.10
CA LEU A 138 12.37 5.52 27.94
C LEU A 138 11.37 5.09 29.03
N TYR A 139 10.25 4.50 28.62
CA TYR A 139 9.14 4.10 29.48
C TYR A 139 8.88 2.60 29.39
N GLY A 140 8.59 1.96 30.52
CA GLY A 140 7.91 0.67 30.54
C GLY A 140 6.42 0.85 30.29
N GLN A 141 5.89 0.24 29.22
CA GLN A 141 4.46 0.31 28.90
C GLN A 141 3.91 -1.06 28.50
N ARG A 142 2.66 -1.34 28.88
CA ARG A 142 1.92 -2.53 28.40
C ARG A 142 1.47 -2.28 26.95
N ALA A 143 2.29 -2.68 25.99
CA ALA A 143 1.86 -2.94 24.63
C ALA A 143 2.07 -4.42 24.34
N SER A 144 1.28 -4.99 23.42
CA SER A 144 1.42 -6.33 22.89
C SER A 144 2.76 -6.51 22.17
N ASN A 145 3.84 -6.59 22.95
CA ASN A 145 5.25 -6.68 22.55
C ASN A 145 5.74 -5.53 21.62
N PRO A 146 6.72 -4.70 22.00
CA PRO A 146 7.59 -4.78 23.19
C PRO A 146 7.16 -3.89 24.36
N LEU A 147 7.57 -4.31 25.58
CA LEU A 147 7.26 -3.69 26.88
C LEU A 147 7.93 -2.32 27.12
N VAL A 148 8.55 -1.72 26.10
CA VAL A 148 9.39 -0.52 26.23
C VAL A 148 9.12 0.46 25.10
N ARG A 149 8.88 1.72 25.44
CA ARG A 149 8.71 2.80 24.47
C ARG A 149 9.67 3.93 24.75
N VAL A 150 10.29 4.45 23.69
CA VAL A 150 11.12 5.65 23.75
C VAL A 150 10.35 6.80 23.15
N ARG A 151 10.42 7.96 23.79
CA ARG A 151 9.74 9.19 23.39
C ARG A 151 10.75 10.28 23.09
N PHE A 152 10.43 11.06 22.05
CA PHE A 152 11.23 12.23 21.68
C PHE A 152 10.90 13.45 22.54
N THR A 153 9.68 13.56 23.05
CA THR A 153 9.25 14.66 23.92
C THR A 153 8.50 14.13 25.14
N LYS A 154 8.52 14.91 26.23
CA LYS A 154 7.75 14.60 27.45
C LYS A 154 6.27 14.41 27.13
N SER A 155 5.69 13.32 27.67
CA SER A 155 4.24 13.13 27.56
C SER A 155 3.49 14.21 28.34
N ASN A 156 2.46 14.80 27.75
CA ASN A 156 1.53 15.68 28.47
C ASN A 156 0.77 14.95 29.58
N ARG A 157 0.67 13.62 29.48
CA ARG A 157 0.02 12.75 30.48
C ARG A 157 0.93 12.47 31.67
N ASP A 158 2.24 12.67 31.52
CA ASP A 158 3.24 12.49 32.57
C ASP A 158 3.49 13.81 33.30
N LYS A 159 2.94 13.92 34.52
CA LYS A 159 3.08 15.13 35.34
C LYS A 159 4.31 15.12 36.25
N ILE A 160 4.96 13.96 36.39
CA ILE A 160 5.94 13.71 37.46
C ILE A 160 7.36 13.74 36.91
N SER A 161 7.57 13.33 35.66
CA SER A 161 8.91 13.21 35.09
C SER A 161 9.65 14.54 34.88
N GLU A 162 10.98 14.44 34.79
CA GLU A 162 11.81 15.52 34.24
C GLU A 162 11.40 15.85 32.79
N ASN A 163 11.60 17.10 32.40
CA ASN A 163 11.29 17.56 31.05
C ASN A 163 12.44 17.20 30.11
N TYR A 164 12.14 16.44 29.06
CA TYR A 164 13.09 16.05 28.01
C TYR A 164 12.51 16.37 26.63
N ASP A 165 13.37 16.77 25.71
CA ASP A 165 13.02 17.14 24.35
C ASP A 165 14.19 16.86 23.40
N ALA A 166 13.94 16.01 22.42
CA ALA A 166 14.82 15.73 21.29
C ALA A 166 14.25 16.25 19.97
N GLU A 167 12.97 16.61 19.91
CA GLU A 167 12.30 17.01 18.67
C GLU A 167 12.97 18.24 18.07
N LYS A 168 13.19 19.28 18.89
CA LYS A 168 13.80 20.52 18.41
C LYS A 168 15.21 20.27 17.85
N HIS A 169 16.05 19.57 18.62
CA HIS A 169 17.43 19.28 18.25
C HIS A 169 17.51 18.44 16.97
N LEU A 170 16.70 17.38 16.88
CA LEU A 170 16.72 16.49 15.72
C LEU A 170 16.22 17.17 14.45
N LYS A 171 15.19 18.03 14.53
CA LYS A 171 14.71 18.82 13.38
C LYS A 171 15.70 19.85 12.88
N GLU A 172 16.48 20.45 13.77
CA GLU A 172 17.45 21.50 13.42
C GLU A 172 18.72 20.93 12.79
N HIS A 173 19.11 19.69 13.13
CA HIS A 173 20.42 19.14 12.80
C HIS A 173 20.41 17.90 11.91
N TYR A 174 19.29 17.18 11.80
CA TYR A 174 19.18 15.94 11.03
C TYR A 174 18.03 15.96 10.04
N LYS A 175 18.11 15.10 9.02
CA LYS A 175 17.04 14.90 8.04
C LYS A 175 16.12 13.77 8.49
N VAL A 176 14.83 13.88 8.14
CA VAL A 176 13.87 12.78 8.29
C VAL A 176 14.43 11.55 7.57
N GLY A 177 14.50 10.43 8.29
CA GLY A 177 15.04 9.16 7.80
C GLY A 177 16.52 8.91 8.13
N ASP A 178 17.27 9.89 8.63
CA ASP A 178 18.65 9.67 9.09
C ASP A 178 18.69 8.58 10.18
N ILE A 179 19.67 7.68 10.08
CA ILE A 179 19.90 6.58 11.03
C ILE A 179 21.12 6.92 11.88
N LEU A 180 20.88 7.15 13.17
CA LEU A 180 21.89 7.52 14.16
C LEU A 180 22.33 6.28 14.92
N GLU A 181 23.63 6.04 14.94
CA GLU A 181 24.26 5.05 15.81
C GLU A 181 24.75 5.72 17.08
N ILE A 182 24.34 5.16 18.22
CA ILE A 182 24.50 5.79 19.52
C ILE A 182 25.19 4.79 20.46
N GLU A 183 26.37 5.14 20.96
CA GLU A 183 27.16 4.32 21.88
C GLU A 183 26.87 4.73 23.33
N ASN A 184 26.73 3.74 24.22
CA ASN A 184 26.68 3.99 25.66
C ASN A 184 28.05 4.42 26.18
N THR A 185 28.11 5.57 26.86
CA THR A 185 29.33 6.18 27.40
C THR A 185 29.34 6.28 28.93
N GLY A 186 28.26 5.85 29.60
CA GLY A 186 28.09 5.94 31.05
C GLY A 186 26.63 5.82 31.49
N ASP A 187 26.36 6.05 32.77
CA ASP A 187 25.01 5.92 33.36
C ASP A 187 23.98 6.83 32.67
N ARG A 188 23.14 6.21 31.81
CA ARG A 188 22.16 6.87 30.95
C ARG A 188 22.74 7.99 30.07
N THR A 189 24.04 7.93 29.75
CA THR A 189 24.73 8.91 28.92
C THR A 189 25.25 8.25 27.65
N PHE A 190 24.93 8.85 26.53
CA PHE A 190 25.15 8.30 25.21
C PHE A 190 25.78 9.32 24.27
N LYS A 191 26.45 8.83 23.24
CA LYS A 191 27.04 9.68 22.20
C LYS A 191 26.69 9.16 20.82
N VAL A 192 26.25 10.04 19.92
CA VAL A 192 26.13 9.73 18.49
C VAL A 192 27.53 9.52 17.93
N ILE A 193 27.82 8.32 17.47
CA ILE A 193 29.13 7.92 16.95
C ILE A 193 29.16 7.86 15.43
N SER A 194 28.02 7.60 14.79
CA SER A 194 27.91 7.61 13.34
C SER A 194 26.49 7.98 12.88
N VAL A 195 26.39 8.44 11.63
CA VAL A 195 25.15 8.82 10.97
C VAL A 195 25.14 8.18 9.59
N ASN A 196 24.10 7.40 9.30
CA ASN A 196 23.90 6.74 8.01
C ASN A 196 25.04 5.78 7.60
N GLU A 197 25.70 5.12 8.56
CA GLU A 197 26.67 4.07 8.24
C GLU A 197 25.98 2.83 7.64
N LYS A 198 26.53 2.33 6.53
CA LYS A 198 25.89 1.27 5.72
C LYS A 198 25.60 -0.01 6.51
N GLU A 199 26.55 -0.45 7.34
CA GLU A 199 26.40 -1.67 8.16
C GLU A 199 25.26 -1.51 9.18
N ILE A 200 25.15 -0.33 9.80
CA ILE A 200 24.11 0.01 10.78
C ILE A 200 22.74 0.14 10.13
N ILE A 201 22.68 0.74 8.94
CA ILE A 201 21.43 0.80 8.15
C ILE A 201 20.94 -0.63 7.89
N GLN A 202 21.83 -1.56 7.52
CA GLN A 202 21.46 -2.94 7.24
C GLN A 202 21.01 -3.70 8.49
N GLU A 203 21.71 -3.52 9.62
CA GLU A 203 21.31 -4.12 10.90
C GLU A 203 19.94 -3.61 11.37
N HIS A 204 19.74 -2.29 11.31
CA HIS A 204 18.47 -1.65 11.65
C HIS A 204 17.34 -2.14 10.76
N LYS A 205 17.59 -2.27 9.44
CA LYS A 205 16.60 -2.78 8.50
C LYS A 205 16.15 -4.20 8.86
N THR A 206 17.11 -5.08 9.11
CA THR A 206 16.86 -6.48 9.47
C THR A 206 16.03 -6.60 10.77
N LYS A 207 16.35 -5.80 11.79
CA LYS A 207 15.62 -5.79 13.07
C LYS A 207 14.20 -5.24 12.94
N GLN A 208 14.00 -4.15 12.21
CA GLN A 208 12.66 -3.57 12.00
C GLN A 208 11.75 -4.49 11.18
N GLN A 209 12.30 -5.13 10.14
CA GLN A 209 11.57 -6.03 9.26
C GLN A 209 10.86 -7.16 10.04
N LYS A 210 11.46 -7.69 11.10
CA LYS A 210 10.88 -8.76 11.93
C LYS A 210 9.66 -8.32 12.76
N ASN A 211 9.54 -7.04 13.11
CA ASN A 211 8.59 -6.56 14.12
C ASN A 211 7.54 -5.58 13.57
N LEU A 212 7.70 -5.09 12.35
CA LEU A 212 6.83 -4.07 11.76
C LEU A 212 5.60 -4.70 11.11
N ASN A 213 4.40 -4.40 11.59
CA ASN A 213 3.18 -4.80 10.91
C ASN A 213 2.93 -3.91 9.68
N ARG A 214 3.07 -4.49 8.49
CA ARG A 214 2.95 -3.80 7.19
C ARG A 214 1.65 -4.10 6.46
N LYS A 215 0.68 -4.74 7.10
CA LYS A 215 -0.62 -5.07 6.51
C LYS A 215 -1.76 -4.54 7.37
N CYS A 216 -2.64 -3.74 6.78
CA CYS A 216 -3.82 -3.20 7.41
C CYS A 216 -5.08 -3.72 6.73
N PHE A 217 -5.76 -4.67 7.38
CA PHE A 217 -7.07 -5.14 6.96
C PHE A 217 -8.18 -4.30 7.58
N LEU A 218 -9.08 -3.79 6.72
CA LEU A 218 -10.18 -2.89 7.06
C LEU A 218 -11.47 -3.39 6.40
N PRO A 219 -12.40 -4.00 7.17
CA PRO A 219 -13.72 -4.33 6.66
C PRO A 219 -14.56 -3.05 6.57
N VAL A 220 -14.96 -2.67 5.36
CA VAL A 220 -15.82 -1.50 5.15
C VAL A 220 -17.22 -1.84 5.65
N LYS A 221 -17.87 -0.89 6.32
CA LYS A 221 -19.23 -1.03 6.83
C LYS A 221 -20.18 -0.17 6.03
N SER A 222 -21.47 -0.53 6.05
CA SER A 222 -22.54 0.18 5.32
C SER A 222 -22.84 1.59 5.86
N ASP A 223 -22.38 1.91 7.06
CA ASP A 223 -22.57 3.21 7.73
C ASP A 223 -21.43 4.20 7.47
N TRP A 224 -20.46 3.85 6.63
CA TRP A 224 -19.35 4.73 6.25
C TRP A 224 -19.83 5.82 5.27
N THR A 225 -20.26 6.95 5.82
CA THR A 225 -20.83 8.07 5.06
C THR A 225 -19.85 9.19 4.74
N ASP A 226 -18.72 9.26 5.45
CA ASP A 226 -17.67 10.27 5.27
C ASP A 226 -16.28 9.69 5.61
N ASN A 227 -15.27 10.55 5.59
CA ASN A 227 -13.86 10.17 5.73
C ASN A 227 -13.43 9.87 7.19
N SER A 228 -14.32 10.04 8.17
CA SER A 228 -13.99 9.95 9.61
C SER A 228 -13.49 8.56 10.03
N GLU A 229 -13.95 7.51 9.36
CA GLU A 229 -13.54 6.13 9.66
C GLU A 229 -12.09 5.85 9.21
N LEU A 230 -11.60 6.61 8.22
CA LEU A 230 -10.21 6.53 7.76
C LEU A 230 -9.32 7.56 8.44
N PHE A 231 -9.79 8.79 8.61
CA PHE A 231 -8.96 9.92 9.05
C PHE A 231 -9.29 10.43 10.45
N GLY A 232 -10.39 10.00 11.05
CA GLY A 232 -10.75 10.39 12.40
C GLY A 232 -11.44 11.74 12.50
N PHE A 233 -11.64 12.18 13.74
CA PHE A 233 -12.32 13.43 14.06
C PHE A 233 -11.92 13.91 15.46
N TYR A 234 -12.12 15.19 15.74
CA TYR A 234 -11.93 15.71 17.09
C TYR A 234 -13.14 15.41 17.99
N ASN A 235 -12.94 14.61 19.03
CA ASN A 235 -13.96 14.30 20.01
C ASN A 235 -14.05 15.42 21.06
N LEU A 236 -15.17 16.15 21.06
CA LEU A 236 -15.41 17.29 21.96
C LEU A 236 -15.55 16.89 23.44
N ILE A 237 -15.97 15.66 23.72
CA ILE A 237 -16.18 15.16 25.09
C ILE A 237 -14.83 14.79 25.70
N GLU A 238 -14.03 13.99 24.99
CA GLU A 238 -12.69 13.59 25.43
C GLU A 238 -11.64 14.69 25.28
N LYS A 239 -11.97 15.73 24.48
CA LYS A 239 -11.05 16.80 24.07
C LYS A 239 -9.78 16.27 23.43
N ARG A 240 -9.93 15.22 22.62
CA ARG A 240 -8.86 14.51 21.93
C ARG A 240 -9.28 14.17 20.52
N TYR A 241 -8.30 14.13 19.63
CA TYR A 241 -8.49 13.62 18.29
C TYR A 241 -8.61 12.10 18.32
N HIS A 242 -9.69 11.56 17.76
CA HIS A 242 -9.88 10.14 17.58
C HIS A 242 -9.10 9.67 16.36
N VAL A 243 -8.03 8.89 16.56
CA VAL A 243 -7.20 8.33 15.49
C VAL A 243 -7.68 6.91 15.17
N PRO A 244 -8.28 6.66 14.00
CA PRO A 244 -8.69 5.31 13.60
C PRO A 244 -7.49 4.47 13.14
N LYS A 245 -7.72 3.15 13.04
CA LYS A 245 -6.71 2.16 12.63
C LYS A 245 -6.01 2.50 11.31
N PHE A 246 -6.73 3.03 10.32
CA PHE A 246 -6.13 3.42 9.04
C PHE A 246 -5.14 4.57 9.21
N LEU A 247 -5.53 5.64 9.91
CA LEU A 247 -4.65 6.79 10.14
C LEU A 247 -3.41 6.40 10.95
N GLU A 248 -3.56 5.60 12.00
CA GLU A 248 -2.41 5.08 12.76
C GLU A 248 -1.44 4.31 11.86
N PHE A 249 -1.96 3.39 11.04
CA PHE A 249 -1.16 2.64 10.07
C PHE A 249 -0.48 3.54 9.02
N LEU A 250 -1.18 4.58 8.54
CA LEU A 250 -0.66 5.55 7.59
C LEU A 250 0.52 6.34 8.18
N LEU A 251 0.40 6.81 9.42
CA LEU A 251 1.48 7.51 10.13
C LEU A 251 2.70 6.60 10.34
N THR A 252 2.46 5.33 10.68
CA THR A 252 3.52 4.32 10.77
C THR A 252 4.20 4.09 9.42
N ALA A 253 3.45 4.04 8.31
CA ALA A 253 4.00 3.95 6.96
C ALA A 253 4.86 5.17 6.60
N THR A 254 4.41 6.37 6.94
CA THR A 254 5.12 7.64 6.73
C THR A 254 6.46 7.70 7.46
N ASN A 255 6.53 7.18 8.69
CA ASN A 255 7.79 7.09 9.44
C ASN A 255 8.72 5.95 8.96
N ASN A 256 8.23 5.05 8.10
CA ASN A 256 8.96 3.88 7.60
C ASN A 256 8.98 3.79 6.06
N PRO A 257 9.48 4.81 5.34
CA PRO A 257 9.42 4.89 3.87
C PRO A 257 10.19 3.79 3.13
N ASP A 258 11.13 3.11 3.81
CA ASP A 258 11.96 2.04 3.26
C ASP A 258 11.22 0.71 3.06
N TYR A 259 9.99 0.60 3.52
CA TYR A 259 9.20 -0.64 3.42
C TYR A 259 7.85 -0.38 2.77
N PRO A 260 7.33 -1.30 1.95
CA PRO A 260 5.99 -1.20 1.45
C PRO A 260 4.96 -1.52 2.53
N PHE A 261 3.86 -0.79 2.56
CA PHE A 261 2.73 -0.96 3.46
C PHE A 261 1.46 -1.23 2.65
N TYR A 262 0.70 -2.26 3.04
CA TYR A 262 -0.46 -2.72 2.28
C TYR A 262 -1.75 -2.50 3.07
N VAL A 263 -2.71 -1.83 2.46
CA VAL A 263 -4.05 -1.65 2.98
C VAL A 263 -5.02 -2.49 2.18
N ILE A 264 -5.88 -3.22 2.87
CA ILE A 264 -6.92 -4.08 2.29
C ILE A 264 -8.26 -3.55 2.76
N LEU A 265 -9.00 -2.90 1.86
CA LEU A 265 -10.38 -2.48 2.08
C LEU A 265 -11.29 -3.61 1.62
N ASP A 266 -11.79 -4.39 2.57
CA ASP A 266 -12.67 -5.52 2.26
C ASP A 266 -14.11 -5.05 2.06
N GLU A 267 -14.74 -5.55 1.00
CA GLU A 267 -16.09 -5.16 0.56
C GLU A 267 -16.24 -3.64 0.46
N MET A 268 -15.31 -2.98 -0.23
CA MET A 268 -15.22 -1.52 -0.27
C MET A 268 -16.50 -0.87 -0.82
N ASN A 269 -17.27 -1.59 -1.63
CA ASN A 269 -18.52 -1.11 -2.21
C ASN A 269 -19.76 -1.36 -1.34
N LEU A 270 -19.59 -1.83 -0.10
CA LEU A 270 -20.68 -1.87 0.89
C LEU A 270 -21.15 -0.47 1.29
N SER A 271 -20.27 0.53 1.15
CA SER A 271 -20.57 1.96 1.23
C SER A 271 -20.17 2.67 -0.05
N LYS A 272 -20.67 3.89 -0.24
CA LYS A 272 -20.26 4.72 -1.39
C LYS A 272 -18.80 5.14 -1.26
N VAL A 273 -17.93 4.46 -2.01
CA VAL A 273 -16.48 4.66 -1.99
C VAL A 273 -16.10 6.13 -2.13
N GLU A 274 -16.72 6.87 -3.05
CA GLU A 274 -16.39 8.28 -3.27
C GLU A 274 -16.71 9.23 -2.10
N HIS A 275 -17.37 8.75 -1.04
CA HIS A 275 -17.60 9.56 0.16
C HIS A 275 -16.46 9.39 1.16
N TYR A 276 -16.29 8.18 1.69
CA TYR A 276 -15.29 7.94 2.73
C TYR A 276 -13.85 7.91 2.20
N PHE A 277 -13.65 7.59 0.92
CA PHE A 277 -12.33 7.47 0.28
C PHE A 277 -11.93 8.70 -0.53
N SER A 278 -12.71 9.78 -0.44
CA SER A 278 -12.58 10.99 -1.28
C SER A 278 -11.22 11.68 -1.18
N ASP A 279 -10.67 11.85 0.02
CA ASP A 279 -9.36 12.50 0.21
C ASP A 279 -8.23 11.71 -0.43
N ILE A 280 -8.25 10.38 -0.31
CA ILE A 280 -7.23 9.52 -0.92
C ILE A 280 -7.31 9.61 -2.45
N LEU A 281 -8.53 9.60 -3.01
CA LEU A 281 -8.72 9.85 -4.44
C LEU A 281 -8.19 11.24 -4.84
N SER A 282 -8.37 12.27 -4.01
CA SER A 282 -7.84 13.61 -4.27
C SER A 282 -6.30 13.64 -4.26
N CYS A 283 -5.65 13.00 -3.29
CA CYS A 283 -4.19 12.90 -3.24
C CYS A 283 -3.64 12.14 -4.45
N LEU A 284 -4.26 11.01 -4.82
CA LEU A 284 -3.87 10.25 -6.02
C LEU A 284 -4.05 11.04 -7.32
N GLU A 285 -4.88 12.08 -7.33
CA GLU A 285 -5.06 12.98 -8.49
C GLU A 285 -3.97 14.02 -8.62
N SER A 286 -3.61 14.61 -7.47
CA SER A 286 -2.79 15.81 -7.37
C SER A 286 -1.30 15.50 -7.36
N ARG A 287 -0.92 14.22 -7.21
CA ARG A 287 0.47 13.78 -7.23
C ARG A 287 1.19 14.20 -8.52
N VAL A 288 2.23 15.01 -8.34
CA VAL A 288 3.12 15.47 -9.41
C VAL A 288 4.57 15.37 -8.96
N LEU A 289 5.46 15.01 -9.89
CA LEU A 289 6.90 15.06 -9.65
C LEU A 289 7.40 16.45 -10.02
N LYS A 290 7.85 17.22 -9.03
CA LYS A 290 8.38 18.58 -9.19
C LYS A 290 9.73 18.68 -8.51
N ASN A 291 10.76 19.11 -9.26
CA ASN A 291 12.14 19.22 -8.76
C ASN A 291 12.71 17.93 -8.16
N GLY A 292 12.26 16.76 -8.63
CA GLY A 292 12.68 15.46 -8.10
C GLY A 292 11.94 15.01 -6.84
N GLU A 293 11.02 15.81 -6.31
CA GLU A 293 10.18 15.49 -5.16
C GLU A 293 8.73 15.29 -5.60
N ILE A 294 8.04 14.34 -4.97
CA ILE A 294 6.61 14.15 -5.19
C ILE A 294 5.86 15.14 -4.30
N GLN A 295 5.01 15.94 -4.93
CA GLN A 295 4.10 16.87 -4.27
C GLN A 295 2.67 16.40 -4.50
N GLN A 296 1.81 16.57 -3.50
CA GLN A 296 0.38 16.27 -3.56
C GLN A 296 -0.41 17.27 -2.71
N GLU A 297 -1.71 17.35 -2.93
CA GLU A 297 -2.60 18.06 -2.01
C GLU A 297 -2.63 17.33 -0.67
N PRO A 298 -2.41 18.02 0.46
CA PRO A 298 -2.42 17.39 1.77
C PRO A 298 -3.85 17.09 2.23
N ILE A 299 -4.01 16.05 3.03
CA ILE A 299 -5.26 15.70 3.71
C ILE A 299 -5.37 16.55 4.96
N VAL A 300 -6.42 17.37 5.03
CA VAL A 300 -6.68 18.24 6.19
C VAL A 300 -7.45 17.45 7.24
N LEU A 301 -6.82 17.17 8.38
CA LEU A 301 -7.44 16.44 9.50
C LEU A 301 -8.29 17.35 10.40
N TYR A 302 -7.86 18.60 10.58
CA TYR A 302 -8.59 19.63 11.32
C TYR A 302 -8.05 21.03 11.01
N SER A 303 -8.82 22.07 11.31
CA SER A 303 -8.38 23.46 11.17
C SER A 303 -7.61 23.92 12.41
N GLY A 304 -6.34 24.26 12.25
CA GLY A 304 -5.50 24.78 13.32
C GLY A 304 -4.01 24.67 13.01
N VAL A 305 -3.19 25.44 13.74
CA VAL A 305 -1.72 25.44 13.57
C VAL A 305 -1.03 24.51 14.58
N ASN A 306 -1.68 24.26 15.72
CA ASN A 306 -1.12 23.43 16.78
C ASN A 306 -1.49 21.96 16.58
N GLN A 307 -0.57 21.06 16.95
CA GLN A 307 -0.86 19.64 17.07
C GLN A 307 -1.90 19.39 18.16
N LEU A 308 -2.81 18.44 17.92
CA LEU A 308 -3.83 18.04 18.90
C LEU A 308 -3.41 16.75 19.61
N GLU A 309 -3.80 16.63 20.89
CA GLU A 309 -3.70 15.35 21.61
C GLU A 309 -4.66 14.32 21.02
N THR A 310 -4.26 13.05 21.03
CA THR A 310 -5.07 11.96 20.48
C THR A 310 -5.49 10.93 21.53
N ASN A 311 -6.37 10.01 21.14
CA ASN A 311 -6.66 8.77 21.87
C ASN A 311 -5.70 7.60 21.53
N SER A 312 -4.80 7.74 20.55
CA SER A 312 -3.91 6.66 20.12
C SER A 312 -2.82 6.35 21.15
N GLU A 313 -2.54 5.07 21.29
CA GLU A 313 -1.40 4.57 22.07
C GLU A 313 -0.08 4.64 21.30
N GLU A 314 -0.07 4.89 19.99
CA GLU A 314 1.14 5.02 19.18
C GLU A 314 1.47 6.46 18.80
N PHE A 315 0.47 7.34 18.69
CA PHE A 315 0.67 8.75 18.29
C PHE A 315 -0.06 9.72 19.22
N GLU A 316 0.55 10.23 20.31
CA GLU A 316 -0.14 11.12 21.26
C GLU A 316 -0.50 12.47 20.67
N LYS A 317 0.24 12.89 19.65
CA LYS A 317 -0.01 14.11 18.90
C LYS A 317 -0.24 13.79 17.44
N ILE A 318 -1.16 14.54 16.84
CA ILE A 318 -1.44 14.47 15.41
C ILE A 318 -1.25 15.86 14.78
N PRO A 319 -0.61 15.96 13.59
CA PRO A 319 -0.56 17.21 12.84
C PRO A 319 -1.94 17.56 12.25
N SER A 320 -2.13 18.84 11.88
CA SER A 320 -3.39 19.30 11.24
C SER A 320 -3.56 18.81 9.81
N GLN A 321 -2.47 18.40 9.17
CA GLN A 321 -2.44 17.93 7.80
C GLN A 321 -1.46 16.77 7.66
N ILE A 322 -1.77 15.85 6.76
CA ILE A 322 -0.92 14.71 6.44
C ILE A 322 -0.88 14.46 4.94
N GLU A 323 0.10 13.68 4.50
CA GLU A 323 0.27 13.26 3.12
C GLU A 323 0.20 11.74 3.02
N ILE A 324 -0.28 11.22 1.89
CA ILE A 324 -0.24 9.77 1.62
C ILE A 324 1.18 9.41 1.19
N PRO A 325 1.91 8.56 1.93
CA PRO A 325 3.29 8.25 1.62
C PRO A 325 3.36 7.33 0.38
N MET A 326 4.49 7.35 -0.31
CA MET A 326 4.68 6.65 -1.60
C MET A 326 4.81 5.14 -1.47
N ASN A 327 5.10 4.66 -0.26
CA ASN A 327 5.20 3.25 0.09
C ASN A 327 3.86 2.63 0.54
N LEU A 328 2.74 3.37 0.48
CA LEU A 328 1.42 2.84 0.79
C LEU A 328 0.73 2.32 -0.47
N TYR A 329 0.32 1.05 -0.45
CA TYR A 329 -0.41 0.38 -1.53
C TYR A 329 -1.78 -0.05 -1.05
N ILE A 330 -2.83 0.31 -1.79
CA ILE A 330 -4.22 0.04 -1.39
C ILE A 330 -4.84 -0.97 -2.34
N THR A 331 -5.43 -2.02 -1.79
CA THR A 331 -6.27 -2.96 -2.52
C THR A 331 -7.67 -2.94 -1.96
N GLY A 332 -8.66 -2.67 -2.81
CA GLY A 332 -10.08 -2.79 -2.45
C GLY A 332 -10.69 -4.05 -3.04
N THR A 333 -11.52 -4.76 -2.29
CA THR A 333 -12.31 -5.88 -2.81
C THR A 333 -13.75 -5.44 -3.05
N VAL A 334 -14.33 -5.88 -4.16
CA VAL A 334 -15.67 -5.50 -4.60
C VAL A 334 -16.44 -6.77 -4.96
N ASN A 335 -17.64 -6.89 -4.40
CA ASN A 335 -18.58 -7.93 -4.79
C ASN A 335 -19.52 -7.37 -5.86
N ILE A 336 -19.73 -8.12 -6.93
CA ILE A 336 -20.64 -7.78 -8.03
C ILE A 336 -22.01 -8.41 -7.74
N ASP A 337 -22.68 -7.96 -6.67
CA ASP A 337 -24.00 -8.47 -6.24
C ASP A 337 -24.99 -7.30 -6.06
N GLU A 338 -26.31 -7.55 -6.21
CA GLU A 338 -27.37 -6.51 -6.16
C GLU A 338 -27.40 -5.69 -4.85
N SER A 339 -26.85 -6.23 -3.76
CA SER A 339 -26.87 -5.62 -2.43
C SER A 339 -25.77 -4.58 -2.19
N THR A 340 -25.00 -4.21 -3.22
CA THR A 340 -23.82 -3.34 -3.07
C THR A 340 -23.88 -2.11 -3.98
N TYR A 341 -23.13 -1.06 -3.65
CA TYR A 341 -23.09 0.15 -4.47
C TYR A 341 -22.24 -0.07 -5.73
N MET A 342 -22.69 0.48 -6.86
CA MET A 342 -21.87 0.54 -8.07
C MET A 342 -20.72 1.53 -7.85
N LEU A 343 -19.52 1.18 -8.34
CA LEU A 343 -18.38 2.09 -8.31
C LEU A 343 -18.62 3.29 -9.24
N SER A 344 -18.38 4.50 -8.74
CA SER A 344 -18.44 5.70 -9.57
C SER A 344 -17.24 5.79 -10.52
N SER A 345 -17.40 6.49 -11.64
CA SER A 345 -16.30 6.77 -12.58
C SER A 345 -15.09 7.44 -11.91
N LYS A 346 -15.34 8.25 -10.87
CA LYS A 346 -14.28 8.88 -10.04
C LYS A 346 -13.39 7.87 -9.33
N VAL A 347 -13.91 6.70 -8.99
CA VAL A 347 -13.15 5.62 -8.34
C VAL A 347 -12.48 4.76 -9.41
N ILE A 348 -13.25 4.36 -10.43
CA ILE A 348 -12.79 3.50 -11.53
C ILE A 348 -11.58 4.11 -12.25
N ASP A 349 -11.62 5.40 -12.56
CA ASP A 349 -10.51 6.08 -13.24
C ASP A 349 -9.21 6.07 -12.43
N ARG A 350 -9.29 5.83 -11.12
CA ARG A 350 -8.15 5.93 -10.19
C ARG A 350 -7.56 4.59 -9.79
N ALA A 351 -8.23 3.49 -10.11
CA ALA A 351 -7.74 2.13 -9.85
C ALA A 351 -7.36 1.41 -11.14
N ASN A 352 -6.60 0.33 -11.00
CA ASN A 352 -6.65 -0.80 -11.94
C ASN A 352 -7.68 -1.80 -11.42
N ILE A 353 -8.61 -2.24 -12.27
CA ILE A 353 -9.69 -3.16 -11.88
C ILE A 353 -9.37 -4.55 -12.39
N ILE A 354 -9.13 -5.50 -11.50
CA ILE A 354 -8.85 -6.90 -11.85
C ILE A 354 -10.08 -7.73 -11.49
N GLU A 355 -10.70 -8.33 -12.50
CA GLU A 355 -11.87 -9.18 -12.31
C GLU A 355 -11.51 -10.65 -12.04
N PHE A 356 -12.22 -11.25 -11.09
CA PHE A 356 -12.10 -12.64 -10.65
C PHE A 356 -13.42 -13.36 -10.83
N ASN A 357 -13.54 -14.05 -11.96
CA ASN A 357 -14.72 -14.84 -12.30
C ASN A 357 -14.42 -16.35 -12.43
N GLU A 358 -13.15 -16.74 -12.39
CA GLU A 358 -12.73 -18.13 -12.59
C GLU A 358 -12.38 -18.80 -11.25
N VAL A 359 -13.03 -19.91 -10.95
CA VAL A 359 -12.70 -20.80 -9.83
C VAL A 359 -12.30 -22.15 -10.41
N ASN A 360 -11.07 -22.58 -10.16
CA ASN A 360 -10.58 -23.86 -10.62
C ASN A 360 -10.73 -24.94 -9.54
N LEU A 361 -11.88 -25.63 -9.55
CA LEU A 361 -12.15 -26.72 -8.61
C LEU A 361 -11.33 -27.98 -8.88
N SER A 362 -10.87 -28.22 -10.11
CA SER A 362 -10.00 -29.37 -10.40
C SER A 362 -8.62 -29.18 -9.79
N ALA A 363 -8.03 -27.98 -9.89
CA ALA A 363 -6.80 -27.63 -9.20
C ALA A 363 -6.95 -27.78 -7.68
N TYR A 364 -8.07 -27.31 -7.12
CA TYR A 364 -8.37 -27.47 -5.69
C TYR A 364 -8.47 -28.95 -5.26
N ALA A 365 -8.94 -29.84 -6.14
CA ALA A 365 -8.99 -31.28 -5.89
C ALA A 365 -7.61 -31.97 -6.01
N GLY A 366 -6.51 -31.22 -6.19
CA GLY A 366 -5.15 -31.74 -6.32
C GLY A 366 -4.81 -32.25 -7.72
N LEU A 367 -5.65 -31.97 -8.73
CA LEU A 367 -5.29 -32.21 -10.11
C LEU A 367 -4.32 -31.13 -10.57
N GLU A 368 -3.42 -31.47 -11.50
CA GLU A 368 -2.55 -30.46 -12.12
C GLU A 368 -3.42 -29.33 -12.68
N TRP A 369 -3.13 -28.11 -12.25
CA TRP A 369 -3.68 -26.96 -12.91
C TRP A 369 -3.08 -26.87 -14.29
N LYS A 370 -3.85 -27.29 -15.29
CA LYS A 370 -3.58 -26.96 -16.69
C LYS A 370 -3.91 -25.48 -16.91
N THR A 371 -3.09 -24.58 -16.38
CA THR A 371 -3.03 -23.23 -16.92
C THR A 371 -2.60 -23.37 -18.38
N GLU A 372 -3.16 -22.55 -19.27
CA GLU A 372 -2.40 -22.19 -20.46
C GLU A 372 -1.07 -21.67 -19.94
N SER A 373 0.02 -22.37 -20.22
CA SER A 373 1.38 -21.91 -19.90
C SER A 373 1.59 -20.59 -20.62
N THR A 374 1.27 -19.46 -19.97
CA THR A 374 1.56 -18.15 -20.51
C THR A 374 2.95 -17.75 -20.04
N ASP A 375 3.76 -17.22 -20.95
CA ASP A 375 5.06 -16.65 -20.61
C ASP A 375 4.92 -15.32 -19.82
N PHE A 376 3.69 -14.97 -19.40
CA PHE A 376 3.31 -13.74 -18.70
C PHE A 376 3.54 -13.85 -17.18
N ILE A 377 4.78 -14.20 -16.82
CA ILE A 377 5.26 -14.33 -15.46
C ILE A 377 6.39 -13.34 -15.20
N ILE A 378 6.53 -12.90 -13.95
CA ILE A 378 7.61 -12.03 -13.50
C ILE A 378 8.91 -12.86 -13.48
N LYS A 379 9.92 -12.39 -14.20
CA LYS A 379 11.25 -13.00 -14.38
C LYS A 379 12.38 -12.23 -13.68
N LYS A 380 12.05 -11.11 -13.03
CA LYS A 380 12.99 -10.26 -12.29
C LYS A 380 12.33 -9.69 -11.06
N ASP A 381 13.12 -9.43 -10.03
CA ASP A 381 12.61 -8.92 -8.76
C ASP A 381 11.94 -7.55 -8.92
N LEU A 382 10.68 -7.48 -8.53
CA LEU A 382 9.90 -6.25 -8.58
C LEU A 382 10.31 -5.32 -7.44
N ASN A 383 10.54 -4.04 -7.77
CA ASN A 383 10.82 -2.99 -6.80
C ASN A 383 9.63 -2.02 -6.71
N LEU A 384 8.79 -2.23 -5.71
CA LEU A 384 7.62 -1.38 -5.48
C LEU A 384 7.98 0.04 -5.02
N LEU A 385 9.11 0.21 -4.32
CA LEU A 385 9.49 1.48 -3.68
C LEU A 385 10.08 2.52 -4.65
N THR A 386 9.99 2.27 -5.95
CA THR A 386 10.53 3.20 -6.94
C THR A 386 9.69 4.48 -7.02
N THR A 387 10.32 5.61 -6.76
CA THR A 387 9.71 6.94 -6.79
C THR A 387 9.53 7.40 -8.24
N SER A 388 8.53 6.88 -8.95
CA SER A 388 8.17 7.39 -10.27
C SER A 388 6.67 7.35 -10.51
N LEU A 389 6.18 8.37 -11.23
CA LEU A 389 4.78 8.52 -11.60
C LEU A 389 4.63 8.29 -13.10
N ALA A 390 3.45 7.84 -13.52
CA ALA A 390 3.11 7.73 -14.94
C ALA A 390 3.17 9.10 -15.61
N SER A 391 3.92 9.17 -16.71
CA SER A 391 4.28 10.41 -17.37
C SER A 391 4.14 10.31 -18.89
N LYS A 392 4.27 11.46 -19.56
CA LYS A 392 4.31 11.51 -21.03
C LYS A 392 5.50 10.71 -21.59
N ASP A 393 6.61 10.68 -20.85
CA ASP A 393 7.82 9.96 -21.24
C ASP A 393 7.54 8.45 -21.38
N ASP A 394 6.74 7.89 -20.46
CA ASP A 394 6.31 6.49 -20.55
C ASP A 394 5.60 6.20 -21.87
N TYR A 395 4.68 7.09 -22.28
CA TYR A 395 3.94 6.96 -23.53
C TYR A 395 4.84 7.08 -24.76
N GLN A 396 5.82 7.98 -24.73
CA GLN A 396 6.76 8.19 -25.84
C GLN A 396 7.68 6.98 -26.08
N HIS A 397 8.00 6.23 -25.02
CA HIS A 397 8.83 5.03 -25.08
C HIS A 397 8.07 3.74 -25.46
N LEU A 398 6.76 3.82 -25.67
CA LEU A 398 5.97 2.68 -26.13
C LEU A 398 6.36 2.26 -27.56
N PRO A 399 6.34 0.96 -27.87
CA PRO A 399 6.43 0.49 -29.25
C PRO A 399 5.33 1.11 -30.14
N ILE A 400 5.67 1.41 -31.40
CA ILE A 400 4.76 2.08 -32.34
C ILE A 400 3.43 1.34 -32.49
N PHE A 401 3.46 0.01 -32.60
CA PHE A 401 2.23 -0.78 -32.76
C PHE A 401 1.27 -0.68 -31.56
N ILE A 402 1.80 -0.50 -30.34
CA ILE A 402 0.99 -0.26 -29.13
C ILE A 402 0.36 1.14 -29.19
N GLN A 403 1.15 2.15 -29.58
CA GLN A 403 0.64 3.52 -29.72
C GLN A 403 -0.46 3.60 -30.78
N GLU A 404 -0.28 2.94 -31.93
CA GLU A 404 -1.28 2.86 -33.00
C GLU A 404 -2.56 2.17 -32.54
N GLN A 405 -2.46 1.08 -31.77
CA GLN A 405 -3.62 0.39 -31.22
C GLN A 405 -4.37 1.29 -30.22
N LEU A 406 -3.66 1.95 -29.30
CA LEU A 406 -4.27 2.90 -28.34
C LEU A 406 -4.95 4.07 -29.06
N LEU A 407 -4.32 4.64 -30.09
CA LEU A 407 -4.90 5.71 -30.90
C LEU A 407 -6.15 5.26 -31.63
N THR A 408 -6.15 4.05 -32.19
CA THR A 408 -7.29 3.47 -32.89
C THR A 408 -8.49 3.34 -31.95
N ILE A 409 -8.29 2.72 -30.78
CA ILE A 409 -9.34 2.56 -29.78
C ILE A 409 -9.84 3.92 -29.27
N ASN A 410 -8.93 4.85 -28.99
CA ASN A 410 -9.29 6.18 -28.51
C ASN A 410 -10.12 6.96 -29.55
N ASN A 411 -9.80 6.84 -30.84
CA ASN A 411 -10.53 7.48 -31.94
C ASN A 411 -11.95 6.92 -32.10
N ILE A 412 -12.13 5.60 -31.95
CA ILE A 412 -13.46 4.96 -31.93
C ILE A 412 -14.28 5.54 -30.78
N LEU A 413 -13.74 5.46 -29.56
CA LEU A 413 -14.43 5.95 -28.36
C LEU A 413 -14.72 7.46 -28.40
N LYS A 414 -13.88 8.25 -29.09
CA LYS A 414 -14.03 9.72 -29.21
C LYS A 414 -15.31 10.10 -29.94
N LYS A 415 -15.75 9.33 -30.94
CA LYS A 415 -17.02 9.57 -31.67
C LYS A 415 -18.24 9.59 -30.75
N TYR A 416 -18.15 8.88 -29.62
CA TYR A 416 -19.22 8.69 -28.66
C TYR A 416 -18.96 9.39 -27.32
N HIS A 417 -17.94 10.26 -27.23
CA HIS A 417 -17.50 10.92 -25.99
C HIS A 417 -17.05 9.95 -24.87
N LEU A 418 -16.64 8.73 -25.21
CA LEU A 418 -16.15 7.70 -24.28
C LEU A 418 -14.61 7.60 -24.24
N HIS A 419 -13.91 8.43 -25.01
CA HIS A 419 -12.44 8.45 -25.10
C HIS A 419 -11.75 8.64 -23.74
N PHE A 420 -10.50 8.21 -23.65
CA PHE A 420 -9.68 8.35 -22.45
C PHE A 420 -8.68 9.49 -22.59
N GLY A 421 -8.34 10.12 -21.46
CA GLY A 421 -7.40 11.23 -21.40
C GLY A 421 -5.94 10.79 -21.23
N TYR A 422 -5.04 11.77 -21.19
CA TYR A 422 -3.60 11.55 -21.09
C TYR A 422 -3.19 10.74 -19.85
N ARG A 423 -3.89 10.88 -18.73
CA ARG A 423 -3.59 10.09 -17.51
C ARG A 423 -3.70 8.60 -17.76
N VAL A 424 -4.82 8.15 -18.33
CA VAL A 424 -5.04 6.74 -18.65
C VAL A 424 -3.98 6.26 -19.64
N ALA A 425 -3.68 7.04 -20.66
CA ALA A 425 -2.64 6.71 -21.64
C ALA A 425 -1.26 6.53 -20.98
N ASN A 426 -0.87 7.43 -20.08
CA ASN A 426 0.40 7.35 -19.36
C ASN A 426 0.44 6.15 -18.40
N GLU A 427 -0.67 5.85 -17.71
CA GLU A 427 -0.76 4.70 -16.79
C GLU A 427 -0.66 3.37 -17.54
N VAL A 428 -1.37 3.22 -18.67
CA VAL A 428 -1.24 2.06 -19.56
C VAL A 428 0.19 1.93 -20.09
N ALA A 429 0.79 3.05 -20.50
CA ALA A 429 2.16 3.07 -21.00
C ALA A 429 3.17 2.61 -19.94
N ARG A 430 3.05 3.14 -18.73
CA ARG A 430 3.89 2.77 -17.59
C ARG A 430 3.73 1.29 -17.24
N TYR A 431 2.51 0.75 -17.24
CA TYR A 431 2.29 -0.67 -17.03
C TYR A 431 3.02 -1.52 -18.07
N ILE A 432 2.88 -1.18 -19.36
CA ILE A 432 3.56 -1.91 -20.46
C ILE A 432 5.08 -1.79 -20.35
N ASN A 433 5.62 -0.63 -19.97
CA ASN A 433 7.05 -0.47 -19.74
C ASN A 433 7.55 -1.32 -18.57
N GLN A 434 6.75 -1.51 -17.53
CA GLN A 434 7.08 -2.43 -16.44
C GLN A 434 7.02 -3.90 -16.88
N VAL A 435 6.05 -4.27 -17.73
CA VAL A 435 6.04 -5.61 -18.35
C VAL A 435 7.33 -5.86 -19.14
N LYS A 436 7.80 -4.89 -19.94
CA LYS A 436 9.08 -5.00 -20.66
C LYS A 436 10.25 -5.32 -19.73
N ILE A 437 10.31 -4.64 -18.58
CA ILE A 437 11.38 -4.79 -17.61
C ILE A 437 11.31 -6.14 -16.88
N TYR A 438 10.13 -6.50 -16.39
CA TYR A 438 9.94 -7.57 -15.42
C TYR A 438 9.44 -8.90 -16.01
N VAL A 439 8.79 -8.91 -17.18
CA VAL A 439 8.17 -10.10 -17.80
C VAL A 439 8.84 -10.44 -19.13
N GLY A 440 8.96 -9.46 -20.03
CA GLY A 440 9.62 -9.62 -21.33
C GLY A 440 9.17 -8.60 -22.38
N GLU A 441 9.95 -8.50 -23.46
CA GLU A 441 9.78 -7.47 -24.50
C GLU A 441 9.23 -8.02 -25.83
N SER A 442 8.88 -9.31 -25.90
CA SER A 442 8.36 -9.91 -27.13
C SER A 442 7.01 -9.31 -27.51
N GLU A 443 6.73 -9.19 -28.82
CA GLU A 443 5.47 -8.60 -29.30
C GLU A 443 4.24 -9.30 -28.70
N SER A 444 4.29 -10.63 -28.56
CA SER A 444 3.21 -11.42 -27.94
C SER A 444 2.97 -11.05 -26.47
N ILE A 445 4.02 -10.89 -25.66
CA ILE A 445 3.90 -10.48 -24.25
C ILE A 445 3.33 -9.06 -24.15
N LEU A 446 3.76 -8.15 -25.03
CA LEU A 446 3.28 -6.77 -25.01
C LEU A 446 1.82 -6.63 -25.48
N LYS A 447 1.39 -7.46 -26.43
CA LYS A 447 -0.03 -7.58 -26.82
C LYS A 447 -0.86 -8.14 -25.67
N GLU A 448 -0.38 -9.17 -24.99
CA GLU A 448 -1.05 -9.73 -23.81
C GLU A 448 -1.16 -8.69 -22.67
N ALA A 449 -0.10 -7.92 -22.43
CA ALA A 449 -0.14 -6.80 -21.47
C ALA A 449 -1.17 -5.74 -21.85
N LEU A 450 -1.26 -5.40 -23.13
CA LEU A 450 -2.24 -4.44 -23.62
C LEU A 450 -3.68 -4.99 -23.53
N ASP A 451 -3.87 -6.29 -23.78
CA ASP A 451 -5.15 -6.99 -23.55
C ASP A 451 -5.61 -6.86 -22.09
N PHE A 452 -4.70 -7.05 -21.12
CA PHE A 452 -4.97 -6.78 -19.71
C PHE A 452 -5.31 -5.31 -19.44
N GLN A 453 -4.56 -4.36 -19.99
CA GLN A 453 -4.80 -2.94 -19.74
C GLN A 453 -6.12 -2.44 -20.36
N PHE A 454 -6.56 -3.02 -21.47
CA PHE A 454 -7.87 -2.73 -22.01
C PHE A 454 -8.98 -3.07 -21.03
N ILE A 455 -8.96 -4.28 -20.45
CA ILE A 455 -9.99 -4.71 -19.50
C ILE A 455 -9.83 -4.09 -18.11
N GLN A 456 -8.62 -3.71 -17.68
CA GLN A 456 -8.37 -3.24 -16.31
C GLN A 456 -8.42 -1.72 -16.15
N LYS A 457 -8.19 -0.99 -17.25
CA LYS A 457 -7.97 0.47 -17.19
C LYS A 457 -8.78 1.25 -18.22
N VAL A 458 -8.88 0.76 -19.46
CA VAL A 458 -9.50 1.52 -20.56
C VAL A 458 -11.02 1.38 -20.58
N PHE A 459 -11.51 0.15 -20.53
CA PHE A 459 -12.92 -0.18 -20.69
C PHE A 459 -13.78 -0.28 -19.42
N PRO A 460 -13.27 -0.36 -18.17
CA PRO A 460 -14.12 -0.46 -16.98
C PRO A 460 -15.16 0.65 -16.79
N LYS A 461 -14.94 1.82 -17.39
CA LYS A 461 -15.89 2.94 -17.36
C LYS A 461 -17.06 2.83 -18.35
N LEU A 462 -17.07 1.81 -19.22
CA LEU A 462 -18.12 1.59 -20.19
C LEU A 462 -19.36 1.03 -19.48
N SER A 463 -20.37 1.88 -19.29
CA SER A 463 -21.65 1.50 -18.69
C SER A 463 -22.77 2.33 -19.31
N GLY A 464 -23.91 1.72 -19.61
CA GLY A 464 -25.00 2.45 -20.24
C GLY A 464 -26.09 1.58 -20.87
N THR A 465 -27.10 2.26 -21.39
CA THR A 465 -28.23 1.65 -22.11
C THR A 465 -27.85 1.33 -23.56
N TYR A 466 -28.72 0.59 -24.24
CA TYR A 466 -28.58 0.23 -25.65
C TYR A 466 -28.21 1.43 -26.55
N ALA A 467 -28.92 2.56 -26.38
CA ALA A 467 -28.71 3.78 -27.15
C ALA A 467 -27.31 4.40 -26.99
N VAL A 468 -26.63 4.12 -25.88
CA VAL A 468 -25.29 4.66 -25.59
C VAL A 468 -24.21 3.69 -26.04
N LEU A 469 -24.39 2.38 -25.85
CA LEU A 469 -23.30 1.39 -25.95
C LEU A 469 -23.30 0.52 -27.20
N GLU A 470 -24.41 0.37 -27.92
CA GLU A 470 -24.50 -0.58 -29.05
C GLU A 470 -23.42 -0.32 -30.11
N GLU A 471 -23.44 0.89 -30.70
CA GLU A 471 -22.53 1.28 -31.77
C GLU A 471 -21.06 1.34 -31.31
N PRO A 472 -20.71 1.92 -30.13
CA PRO A 472 -19.33 1.84 -29.63
C PRO A 472 -18.82 0.41 -29.46
N LEU A 473 -19.60 -0.49 -28.84
CA LEU A 473 -19.18 -1.88 -28.63
C LEU A 473 -19.00 -2.61 -29.96
N ARG A 474 -19.90 -2.37 -30.91
CA ARG A 474 -19.82 -2.91 -32.27
C ARG A 474 -18.56 -2.45 -33.00
N GLU A 475 -18.27 -1.14 -33.02
CA GLU A 475 -17.07 -0.62 -33.67
C GLU A 475 -15.79 -1.15 -33.01
N LEU A 476 -15.76 -1.25 -31.68
CA LEU A 476 -14.62 -1.82 -30.94
C LEU A 476 -14.39 -3.29 -31.33
N LEU A 477 -15.41 -4.14 -31.28
CA LEU A 477 -15.31 -5.55 -31.65
C LEU A 477 -14.79 -5.75 -33.08
N LEU A 478 -15.32 -4.97 -34.04
CA LEU A 478 -14.86 -5.02 -35.43
C LEU A 478 -13.40 -4.58 -35.58
N SER A 479 -12.95 -3.59 -34.79
CA SER A 479 -11.56 -3.11 -34.83
C SER A 479 -10.55 -4.17 -34.39
N PHE A 480 -10.92 -5.04 -33.44
CA PHE A 480 -10.05 -6.10 -32.94
C PHE A 480 -10.00 -7.33 -33.86
N ILE A 481 -11.09 -7.65 -34.56
CA ILE A 481 -11.18 -8.84 -35.43
C ILE A 481 -10.54 -8.61 -36.80
N LYS A 482 -10.32 -7.35 -37.21
CA LYS A 482 -9.70 -6.97 -38.50
C LYS A 482 -10.40 -7.58 -39.74
N GLN A 483 -11.69 -7.94 -39.62
CA GLN A 483 -12.51 -8.46 -40.74
C GLN A 483 -13.77 -7.60 -40.93
N THR A 484 -14.01 -7.18 -42.18
CA THR A 484 -15.22 -6.44 -42.57
C THR A 484 -16.36 -7.41 -42.90
N GLY A 485 -17.56 -7.16 -42.37
CA GLY A 485 -18.75 -8.00 -42.62
C GLY A 485 -18.85 -9.26 -41.74
N PHE A 486 -18.04 -9.37 -40.68
CA PHE A 486 -18.09 -10.49 -39.74
C PHE A 486 -19.34 -10.43 -38.86
N ASP A 487 -19.94 -11.60 -38.60
CA ASP A 487 -21.07 -11.74 -37.68
C ASP A 487 -20.56 -11.71 -36.23
N ILE A 488 -20.88 -10.62 -35.53
CA ILE A 488 -20.46 -10.35 -34.15
C ILE A 488 -21.00 -11.42 -33.18
N SER A 489 -22.03 -12.18 -33.55
CA SER A 489 -22.63 -13.20 -32.68
C SER A 489 -21.75 -14.45 -32.47
N ASN A 490 -20.80 -14.72 -33.37
CA ASN A 490 -19.98 -15.94 -33.39
C ASN A 490 -18.47 -15.65 -33.45
N ILE A 491 -18.00 -14.79 -32.54
CA ILE A 491 -16.58 -14.48 -32.41
C ILE A 491 -15.88 -15.57 -31.60
N ASN A 492 -14.75 -16.10 -32.10
CA ASN A 492 -13.83 -16.93 -31.33
C ASN A 492 -12.72 -16.04 -30.73
N PRO A 493 -12.74 -15.71 -29.42
CA PRO A 493 -11.77 -14.79 -28.83
C PRO A 493 -10.33 -15.29 -28.94
N GLN A 494 -10.13 -16.61 -28.84
CA GLN A 494 -8.81 -17.26 -28.85
C GLN A 494 -8.10 -17.20 -30.21
N ALA A 495 -8.80 -16.82 -31.28
CA ALA A 495 -8.22 -16.64 -32.61
C ALA A 495 -7.62 -15.24 -32.83
N THR A 496 -7.54 -14.41 -31.78
CA THR A 496 -7.15 -13.00 -31.89
C THR A 496 -5.97 -12.66 -30.98
N ASP A 497 -5.34 -11.52 -31.26
CA ASP A 497 -4.27 -10.96 -30.41
C ASP A 497 -4.78 -10.49 -29.03
N TYR A 498 -6.10 -10.37 -28.82
CA TYR A 498 -6.72 -9.77 -27.62
C TYR A 498 -7.93 -10.59 -27.11
N PRO A 499 -7.72 -11.85 -26.73
CA PRO A 499 -8.80 -12.77 -26.38
C PRO A 499 -9.66 -12.26 -25.21
N ARG A 500 -9.05 -11.71 -24.15
CA ARG A 500 -9.78 -11.29 -22.94
C ARG A 500 -10.66 -10.08 -23.21
N THR A 501 -10.11 -9.11 -23.94
CA THR A 501 -10.84 -7.92 -24.38
C THR A 501 -12.05 -8.30 -25.22
N ILE A 502 -11.87 -9.17 -26.21
CA ILE A 502 -12.97 -9.58 -27.09
C ILE A 502 -14.03 -10.36 -26.33
N GLU A 503 -13.64 -11.30 -25.48
CA GLU A 503 -14.58 -12.07 -24.66
C GLU A 503 -15.44 -11.14 -23.80
N LYS A 504 -14.82 -10.16 -23.13
CA LYS A 504 -15.53 -9.22 -22.26
C LYS A 504 -16.44 -8.28 -23.03
N LEU A 505 -15.96 -7.66 -24.12
CA LEU A 505 -16.79 -6.79 -24.97
C LEU A 505 -17.96 -7.54 -25.61
N HIS A 506 -17.76 -8.80 -26.01
CA HIS A 506 -18.80 -9.64 -26.57
C HIS A 506 -19.85 -10.03 -25.51
N ARG A 507 -19.43 -10.36 -24.28
CA ARG A 507 -20.35 -10.57 -23.15
C ARG A 507 -21.17 -9.31 -22.85
N MET A 508 -20.55 -8.14 -22.87
CA MET A 508 -21.27 -6.87 -22.70
C MET A 508 -22.29 -6.63 -23.81
N TYR A 509 -21.94 -6.87 -25.07
CA TYR A 509 -22.86 -6.72 -26.19
C TYR A 509 -24.06 -7.67 -26.10
N LYS A 510 -23.84 -8.91 -25.65
CA LYS A 510 -24.92 -9.88 -25.34
C LYS A 510 -25.80 -9.42 -24.17
N SER A 511 -25.20 -8.88 -23.10
CA SER A 511 -25.96 -8.33 -21.98
C SER A 511 -26.83 -7.15 -22.43
N LEU A 512 -26.27 -6.26 -23.24
CA LEU A 512 -26.96 -5.08 -23.77
C LEU A 512 -28.17 -5.44 -24.63
N SER A 513 -28.03 -6.45 -25.51
CA SER A 513 -29.12 -6.91 -26.38
C SER A 513 -30.22 -7.67 -25.64
N THR A 514 -29.89 -8.33 -24.52
CA THR A 514 -30.85 -9.12 -23.74
C THR A 514 -31.52 -8.34 -22.61
N LYS A 515 -30.79 -7.44 -21.93
CA LYS A 515 -31.25 -6.69 -20.76
C LYS A 515 -31.49 -5.20 -21.01
N GLY A 516 -31.06 -4.66 -22.17
CA GLY A 516 -31.19 -3.23 -22.51
C GLY A 516 -30.19 -2.30 -21.80
N TYR A 517 -29.35 -2.84 -20.91
CA TYR A 517 -28.30 -2.16 -20.18
C TYR A 517 -27.09 -3.10 -20.04
N ALA A 518 -25.89 -2.55 -20.04
CA ALA A 518 -24.67 -3.28 -19.72
C ALA A 518 -23.70 -2.39 -18.95
N SER A 519 -22.97 -2.98 -18.01
CA SER A 519 -21.80 -2.38 -17.38
C SER A 519 -20.58 -3.26 -17.58
N PHE A 520 -19.40 -2.66 -17.70
CA PHE A 520 -18.16 -3.42 -17.83
C PHE A 520 -17.86 -4.20 -16.56
N ILE A 521 -18.21 -3.71 -15.38
CA ILE A 521 -17.89 -4.36 -14.09
C ILE A 521 -18.99 -5.38 -13.68
N GLU A 522 -19.67 -6.00 -14.65
CA GLU A 522 -20.71 -7.04 -14.48
C GLU A 522 -20.27 -8.46 -14.90
#